data_AF-A0A1I8JF33-F1
#
_entry.id   AF-A0A1I8JF33-F1
#
_cell.length_a   1.000
_cell.length_b   1.000
_cell.length_c   1.000
_cell.angle_alpha   90.00
_cell.angle_beta   90.00
_cell.angle_gamma   90.00
#
_symmetry.space_group_name_H-M   'P 1'
#
loop_
_entity.id
_entity.type
_entity.pdbx_description
1 polymer ?
#
loop_
_entity_poly.entity_id
_entity_poly.type
_entity_poly.pdbx_seq_one_letter_code
_entity_poly.pdbx_strand_id
1 'polypeptide(L)'
;MERALSLNLLNAAGVVYFFGVTAACFFTADLLVLPRLSADGDLASPGCVRLLLYCVIAEVLANYFAVLRTSRRNSATSTVFARTPASTNGSSTVLGYSGLANAEFCLHCRAKRPPGAHHCPLCRVCVLGHDHHCFFTACCIGRCNRRHFLPLMLHVLLGSSLCVCLQYLYLARVFQPALSVNIWMYFYPITVVLYATGNADASVVAMVTLLFATLF
;
A
#
# COMPACT_ATOMS: atom_id res chain seq x y z
N MET A 1 24.65 -11.51 -8.48
CA MET A 1 24.25 -11.55 -7.07
C MET A 1 23.71 -10.20 -6.60
N GLU A 2 24.40 -9.10 -6.89
CA GLU A 2 24.04 -7.72 -6.50
C GLU A 2 22.63 -7.28 -6.92
N ARG A 3 22.20 -7.58 -8.16
CA ARG A 3 20.84 -7.24 -8.61
C ARG A 3 19.72 -7.96 -7.86
N ALA A 4 19.96 -9.17 -7.36
CA ALA A 4 18.95 -9.89 -6.59
C ALA A 4 18.86 -9.34 -5.16
N LEU A 5 20.00 -8.95 -4.59
CA LEU A 5 20.09 -8.30 -3.29
C LEU A 5 19.39 -6.94 -3.30
N SER A 6 19.63 -6.10 -4.32
CA SER A 6 18.99 -4.78 -4.43
C SER A 6 17.47 -4.85 -4.54
N LEU A 7 16.94 -5.86 -5.23
CA LEU A 7 15.49 -6.06 -5.38
C LEU A 7 14.81 -6.55 -4.10
N ASN A 8 15.46 -7.44 -3.35
CA ASN A 8 14.96 -7.88 -2.05
C ASN A 8 14.97 -6.73 -1.04
N LEU A 9 16.01 -5.89 -1.08
CA LEU A 9 16.07 -4.68 -0.27
C LEU A 9 14.95 -3.71 -0.63
N LEU A 10 14.66 -3.51 -1.93
CA LEU A 10 13.59 -2.61 -2.35
C LEU A 10 12.20 -3.11 -1.94
N ASN A 11 11.94 -4.43 -2.02
CA ASN A 11 10.73 -5.05 -1.48
C ASN A 11 10.62 -4.84 0.03
N ALA A 12 11.70 -5.10 0.78
CA ALA A 12 11.71 -4.93 2.23
C ALA A 12 11.49 -3.45 2.61
N ALA A 13 12.18 -2.52 1.95
CA ALA A 13 12.02 -1.09 2.16
C ALA A 13 10.59 -0.63 1.87
N GLY A 14 9.98 -1.08 0.77
CA GLY A 14 8.60 -0.74 0.43
C GLY A 14 7.60 -1.23 1.48
N VAL A 15 7.74 -2.46 1.97
CA VAL A 15 6.86 -3.03 3.01
C VAL A 15 7.06 -2.30 4.35
N VAL A 16 8.32 -2.06 4.75
CA VAL A 16 8.65 -1.33 5.98
C VAL A 16 8.11 0.09 5.92
N TYR A 17 8.28 0.79 4.79
CA TYR A 17 7.71 2.12 4.58
C TYR A 17 6.18 2.11 4.72
N PHE A 18 5.51 1.21 4.01
CA PHE A 18 4.06 1.10 4.03
C PHE A 18 3.51 0.92 5.44
N PHE A 19 4.00 -0.07 6.19
CA PHE A 19 3.54 -0.32 7.55
C PHE A 19 4.02 0.75 8.54
N GLY A 20 5.24 1.26 8.38
CA GLY A 20 5.81 2.29 9.23
C GLY A 20 5.02 3.59 9.17
N VAL A 21 4.76 4.11 7.97
CA VAL A 21 3.95 5.32 7.77
C VAL A 21 2.52 5.09 8.22
N THR A 22 1.90 3.97 7.84
CA THR A 22 0.52 3.66 8.24
C THR A 22 0.36 3.61 9.76
N ALA A 23 1.27 2.93 10.46
CA ALA A 23 1.24 2.85 11.92
C ALA A 23 1.50 4.21 12.56
N ALA A 24 2.50 4.96 12.09
CA ALA A 24 2.82 6.26 12.64
C ALA A 24 1.68 7.26 12.47
N CYS A 25 1.01 7.28 11.31
CA CYS A 25 -0.19 8.08 11.08
C CYS A 25 -1.32 7.68 12.04
N PHE A 26 -1.59 6.38 12.16
CA PHE A 26 -2.66 5.86 13.04
C PHE A 26 -2.42 6.22 14.50
N PHE A 27 -1.24 5.91 15.05
CA PHE A 27 -0.94 6.19 16.46
C PHE A 27 -0.83 7.68 16.76
N THR A 28 -0.30 8.48 15.84
CA THR A 28 -0.27 9.94 16.00
C THR A 28 -1.69 10.50 16.01
N ALA A 29 -2.56 10.04 15.10
CA ALA A 29 -3.96 10.45 15.08
C ALA A 29 -4.69 10.03 16.37
N ASP A 30 -4.53 8.77 16.81
CA ASP A 30 -5.30 8.20 17.92
C ASP A 30 -4.83 8.65 19.32
N LEU A 31 -3.52 8.70 19.53
CA LEU A 31 -2.92 8.94 20.84
C LEU A 31 -2.56 10.40 21.10
N LEU A 32 -2.28 11.18 20.05
CA LEU A 32 -1.83 12.57 20.18
C LEU A 32 -2.89 13.56 19.72
N VAL A 33 -3.36 13.42 18.48
CA VAL A 33 -4.20 14.44 17.85
C VAL A 33 -5.65 14.40 18.37
N LEU A 34 -6.29 13.23 18.33
CA LEU A 34 -7.70 13.08 18.73
C LEU A 34 -7.97 13.48 20.19
N PRO A 35 -7.17 13.08 21.20
CA PRO A 35 -7.39 13.49 22.57
C PRO A 35 -7.29 15.01 22.75
N ARG A 36 -6.34 15.67 22.06
CA ARG A 36 -6.16 17.13 22.14
C ARG A 36 -7.32 17.88 21.49
N LEU A 37 -7.69 17.53 20.25
CA LEU A 37 -8.85 18.13 19.57
C LEU A 37 -10.17 17.89 20.32
N SER A 38 -10.31 16.74 20.99
CA SER A 38 -11.48 16.44 21.82
C SER A 38 -11.53 17.27 23.09
N ALA A 39 -10.38 17.53 23.74
CA ALA A 39 -10.32 18.35 24.94
C ALA A 39 -10.66 19.82 24.65
N ASP A 40 -10.28 20.30 23.47
CA ASP A 40 -10.53 21.68 23.02
C ASP A 40 -11.96 21.90 22.50
N GLY A 41 -12.76 20.83 22.36
CA GLY A 41 -14.15 20.90 21.88
C GLY A 41 -14.30 21.08 20.36
N ASP A 42 -13.22 20.90 19.60
CA ASP A 42 -13.19 21.14 18.15
C ASP A 42 -13.83 20.02 17.32
N LEU A 43 -14.07 18.87 17.96
CA LEU A 43 -14.62 17.71 17.31
C LEU A 43 -16.01 17.40 17.87
N ALA A 44 -17.04 17.50 17.02
CA ALA A 44 -18.42 17.25 17.41
C ALA A 44 -18.66 15.80 17.88
N SER A 45 -17.90 14.83 17.36
CA SER A 45 -18.06 13.40 17.65
C SER A 45 -16.73 12.62 17.65
N PRO A 46 -15.84 12.84 18.64
CA PRO A 46 -14.51 12.22 18.69
C PRO A 46 -14.56 10.69 18.71
N GLY A 47 -15.59 10.10 19.35
CA GLY A 47 -15.82 8.65 19.33
C GLY A 47 -16.13 8.09 17.93
N CYS A 48 -16.90 8.82 17.12
CA CYS A 48 -17.21 8.42 15.75
C CYS A 48 -15.97 8.48 14.85
N VAL A 49 -15.14 9.51 15.01
CA VAL A 49 -13.89 9.64 14.24
C VAL A 49 -12.88 8.56 14.64
N ARG A 50 -12.76 8.28 15.94
CA ARG A 50 -11.94 7.16 16.42
C ARG A 50 -12.44 5.83 15.85
N LEU A 51 -13.74 5.54 15.92
CA LEU A 51 -14.31 4.32 15.33
C LEU A 51 -13.99 4.22 13.82
N LEU A 52 -14.16 5.31 13.07
CA LEU A 52 -13.83 5.35 11.65
C LEU A 52 -12.35 5.03 11.39
N LEU A 53 -11.44 5.62 12.18
CA LEU A 53 -9.99 5.35 12.08
C LEU A 53 -9.68 3.85 12.27
N TYR A 54 -10.30 3.22 13.27
CA TYR A 54 -10.15 1.79 13.54
C TYR A 54 -10.77 0.90 12.46
N CYS A 55 -11.92 1.28 11.89
CA CYS A 55 -12.51 0.56 10.76
C CYS A 55 -11.62 0.64 9.51
N VAL A 56 -11.08 1.83 9.20
CA VAL A 56 -10.21 2.02 8.04
C VAL A 56 -8.93 1.20 8.17
N ILE A 57 -8.25 1.22 9.34
CA ILE A 57 -7.03 0.41 9.50
C ILE A 57 -7.33 -1.09 9.42
N ALA A 58 -8.47 -1.56 9.93
CA ALA A 58 -8.88 -2.95 9.80
C ALA A 58 -9.06 -3.35 8.32
N GLU A 59 -9.71 -2.51 7.51
CA GLU A 59 -9.88 -2.73 6.07
C GLU A 59 -8.57 -2.68 5.29
N VAL A 60 -7.65 -1.77 5.64
CA VAL A 60 -6.31 -1.73 5.06
C VAL A 60 -5.59 -3.06 5.31
N LEU A 61 -5.58 -3.53 6.56
CA LEU A 61 -4.92 -4.79 6.92
C LEU A 61 -5.59 -5.98 6.23
N ALA A 62 -6.93 -6.07 6.27
CA ALA A 62 -7.69 -7.16 5.68
C ALA A 62 -7.43 -7.28 4.16
N ASN A 63 -7.48 -6.16 3.44
CA ASN A 63 -7.23 -6.13 2.01
C ASN A 63 -5.75 -6.39 1.68
N TYR A 64 -4.80 -5.89 2.48
CA TYR A 64 -3.37 -6.20 2.33
C TYR A 64 -3.11 -7.71 2.44
N PHE A 65 -3.62 -8.36 3.49
CA PHE A 65 -3.49 -9.81 3.64
C PHE A 65 -4.19 -10.59 2.52
N ALA A 66 -5.35 -10.12 2.05
CA ALA A 66 -6.05 -10.73 0.92
C ALA A 66 -5.24 -10.63 -0.38
N VAL A 67 -4.58 -9.50 -0.64
CA VAL A 67 -3.67 -9.33 -1.78
C VAL A 67 -2.53 -10.36 -1.72
N LEU A 68 -1.88 -10.52 -0.57
CA LEU A 68 -0.79 -11.48 -0.40
C LEU A 68 -1.24 -12.93 -0.62
N ARG A 69 -2.36 -13.33 0.01
CA ARG A 69 -2.90 -14.69 -0.10
C ARG A 69 -3.29 -15.06 -1.54
N THR A 70 -3.83 -14.10 -2.28
CA THR A 70 -4.29 -14.32 -3.66
C THR A 70 -3.21 -14.09 -4.71
N SER A 71 -2.09 -13.47 -4.35
CA SER A 71 -0.98 -13.18 -5.28
C SER A 71 -0.39 -14.44 -5.92
N ARG A 72 -0.23 -15.54 -5.15
CA ARG A 72 0.26 -16.82 -5.69
C ARG A 72 -0.60 -17.38 -6.82
N ARG A 73 -1.90 -17.08 -6.82
CA ARG A 73 -2.85 -17.52 -7.86
C ARG A 73 -2.67 -16.77 -9.18
N ASN A 74 -1.93 -15.66 -9.19
CA ASN A 74 -1.59 -14.96 -10.43
C ASN A 74 -0.57 -15.73 -11.29
N SER A 75 0.15 -16.70 -10.73
CA SER A 75 1.09 -17.54 -11.48
C SER A 75 0.38 -18.29 -12.60
N ALA A 76 0.70 -17.95 -13.84
CA ALA A 76 0.17 -18.58 -15.04
C ALA A 76 0.58 -20.06 -15.15
N THR A 77 1.73 -20.43 -14.55
CA THR A 77 2.16 -21.84 -14.47
C THR A 77 1.22 -22.64 -13.57
N SER A 78 0.73 -22.04 -12.48
CA SER A 78 -0.19 -22.69 -11.55
C SER A 78 -1.59 -22.90 -12.13
N THR A 79 -2.06 -22.07 -13.06
CA THR A 79 -3.37 -22.27 -13.69
C THR A 79 -3.36 -23.29 -14.84
N VAL A 80 -2.22 -23.46 -15.53
CA VAL A 80 -2.08 -24.44 -16.61
C VAL A 80 -1.84 -25.87 -16.07
N PHE A 81 -1.11 -26.02 -14.96
CA PHE A 81 -0.82 -27.34 -14.38
C PHE A 81 -1.83 -27.82 -13.32
N ALA A 82 -2.67 -26.95 -12.75
CA ALA A 82 -3.64 -27.37 -11.72
C ALA A 82 -4.91 -28.08 -12.27
N ARG A 83 -5.03 -28.27 -13.59
CA ARG A 83 -6.15 -29.00 -14.21
C ARG A 83 -5.76 -30.27 -14.96
N THR A 84 -4.53 -30.74 -14.82
CA THR A 84 -4.14 -32.07 -15.31
C THR A 84 -4.01 -33.02 -14.11
N PRO A 85 -5.00 -33.90 -13.85
CA PRO A 85 -4.73 -35.11 -13.10
C PRO A 85 -3.68 -35.91 -13.87
N ALA A 86 -2.67 -36.41 -13.16
CA ALA A 86 -1.67 -37.28 -13.74
C ALA A 86 -2.30 -38.62 -14.16
N SER A 87 -1.98 -39.06 -15.39
CA SER A 87 -2.11 -40.44 -15.89
C SER A 87 -3.56 -40.89 -16.19
N THR A 88 -3.92 -41.58 -17.28
CA THR A 88 -3.19 -42.38 -18.27
C THR A 88 -4.13 -42.67 -19.45
N ASN A 89 -3.54 -42.86 -20.64
CA ASN A 89 -4.12 -43.52 -21.82
C ASN A 89 -5.15 -42.76 -22.65
N GLY A 90 -4.76 -42.49 -23.90
CA GLY A 90 -5.65 -42.57 -25.06
C GLY A 90 -6.57 -41.36 -25.29
N SER A 91 -6.51 -40.85 -26.52
CA SER A 91 -7.39 -39.81 -27.07
C SER A 91 -7.13 -38.40 -26.55
N SER A 92 -6.35 -37.68 -27.35
CA SER A 92 -6.24 -36.22 -27.38
C SER A 92 -7.60 -35.58 -27.69
N THR A 93 -8.53 -35.59 -26.74
CA THR A 93 -9.67 -34.66 -26.76
C THR A 93 -9.14 -33.30 -26.32
N VAL A 94 -8.68 -32.54 -27.32
CA VAL A 94 -8.47 -31.11 -27.28
C VAL A 94 -9.71 -30.47 -26.65
N LEU A 95 -9.64 -30.13 -25.35
CA LEU A 95 -10.64 -29.28 -24.73
C LEU A 95 -10.63 -27.95 -25.50
N GLY A 96 -11.70 -27.72 -26.24
CA GLY A 96 -11.94 -26.51 -27.01
C GLY A 96 -11.80 -25.28 -26.12
N TYR A 97 -10.72 -24.54 -26.30
CA TYR A 97 -10.65 -23.16 -25.88
C TYR A 97 -9.88 -22.41 -26.97
N SER A 98 -10.61 -21.57 -27.69
CA SER A 98 -10.15 -20.56 -28.66
C SER A 98 -9.06 -19.60 -28.13
N GLY A 99 -8.58 -19.77 -26.89
CA GLY A 99 -7.53 -18.97 -26.26
C GLY A 99 -6.11 -19.53 -26.35
N LEU A 100 -5.89 -20.79 -26.79
CA LEU A 100 -4.52 -21.31 -27.02
C LEU A 100 -3.94 -20.91 -28.38
N ALA A 101 -4.80 -20.47 -29.32
CA ALA A 101 -4.39 -20.09 -30.67
C ALA A 101 -3.38 -18.93 -30.69
N ASN A 102 -3.40 -18.07 -29.65
CA ASN A 102 -2.53 -16.89 -29.51
C ASN A 102 -1.63 -16.95 -28.26
N ALA A 103 -1.33 -18.14 -27.73
CA ALA A 103 -0.45 -18.27 -26.57
C ALA A 103 1.03 -18.04 -26.98
N GLU A 104 1.58 -16.90 -26.60
CA GLU A 104 3.00 -16.57 -26.81
C GLU A 104 3.91 -17.40 -25.91
N PHE A 105 5.15 -17.67 -26.34
CA PHE A 105 6.11 -18.43 -25.54
C PHE A 105 6.96 -17.50 -24.67
N CYS A 106 7.07 -17.80 -23.36
CA CYS A 106 7.98 -17.07 -22.48
C CYS A 106 9.36 -17.75 -22.45
N LEU A 107 10.40 -17.05 -22.92
CA LEU A 107 11.78 -17.56 -22.92
C LEU A 107 12.34 -17.76 -21.51
N HIS A 108 11.96 -16.91 -20.55
CA HIS A 108 12.46 -16.98 -19.17
C HIS A 108 11.85 -18.16 -18.39
N CYS A 109 10.53 -18.37 -18.52
CA CYS A 109 9.84 -19.48 -17.86
C CYS A 109 9.87 -20.78 -18.66
N ARG A 110 10.31 -20.73 -19.93
CA ARG A 110 10.30 -21.85 -20.89
C ARG A 110 8.93 -22.54 -20.99
N ALA A 111 7.87 -21.74 -21.01
CA ALA A 111 6.49 -22.22 -21.01
C ALA A 111 5.60 -21.35 -21.91
N LYS A 112 4.51 -21.93 -22.43
CA LYS A 112 3.46 -21.17 -23.12
C LYS A 112 2.78 -20.24 -22.12
N ARG A 113 2.73 -18.96 -22.46
CA ARG A 113 2.12 -17.89 -21.70
C ARG A 113 0.67 -17.74 -22.18
N PRO A 114 -0.34 -17.89 -21.31
CA PRO A 114 -1.71 -17.62 -21.70
C PRO A 114 -1.87 -16.16 -22.17
N PRO A 115 -2.83 -15.85 -23.06
CA PRO A 115 -3.07 -14.49 -23.53
C PRO A 115 -3.23 -13.49 -22.36
N GLY A 116 -2.52 -12.36 -22.44
CA GLY A 116 -2.56 -11.31 -21.41
C GLY A 116 -1.79 -11.61 -20.11
N ALA A 117 -1.02 -12.71 -20.03
CA ALA A 117 -0.01 -12.85 -18.99
C ALA A 117 1.30 -12.16 -19.40
N HIS A 118 2.09 -11.67 -18.44
CA HIS A 118 3.41 -11.09 -18.69
C HIS A 118 4.43 -11.63 -17.69
N HIS A 119 5.69 -11.79 -18.11
CA HIS A 119 6.75 -12.25 -17.22
C HIS A 119 7.18 -11.11 -16.30
N CYS A 120 7.09 -11.31 -14.99
CA CYS A 120 7.69 -10.39 -14.02
C CYS A 120 9.12 -10.87 -13.71
N PRO A 121 10.17 -10.08 -14.02
CA PRO A 121 11.55 -10.46 -13.71
C PRO A 121 11.83 -10.54 -12.20
N LEU A 122 11.06 -9.80 -11.40
CA LEU A 122 11.19 -9.73 -9.94
C LEU A 122 10.65 -11.00 -9.28
N CYS A 123 9.40 -11.37 -9.59
CA CYS A 123 8.78 -12.59 -9.10
C CYS A 123 9.20 -13.86 -9.87
N ARG A 124 9.90 -13.70 -11.01
CA ARG A 124 10.37 -14.78 -11.91
C ARG A 124 9.26 -15.72 -12.35
N VAL A 125 8.08 -15.17 -12.60
CA VAL A 125 6.88 -15.93 -12.99
C VAL A 125 6.08 -15.15 -14.04
N CYS A 126 5.41 -15.86 -14.93
CA CYS A 126 4.39 -15.25 -15.76
C CYS A 126 3.13 -14.99 -14.93
N VAL A 127 2.69 -13.75 -14.87
CA VAL A 127 1.56 -13.28 -14.06
C VAL A 127 0.37 -13.05 -15.00
N LEU A 128 -0.76 -13.69 -14.72
CA LEU A 128 -1.99 -13.54 -15.51
C LEU A 128 -2.64 -12.17 -15.30
N GLY A 129 -2.91 -11.45 -16.40
CA GLY A 129 -3.42 -10.09 -16.32
C GLY A 129 -2.48 -9.18 -15.52
N HIS A 130 -1.17 -9.34 -15.74
CA HIS A 130 -0.13 -8.60 -15.05
C HIS A 130 -0.37 -7.10 -15.19
N ASP A 131 -0.48 -6.44 -14.05
CA ASP A 131 -0.53 -4.99 -13.96
C ASP A 131 0.90 -4.50 -13.68
N HIS A 132 1.37 -4.70 -12.45
CA HIS A 132 2.72 -4.33 -12.03
C HIS A 132 3.21 -5.19 -10.85
N HIS A 133 4.49 -5.09 -10.52
CA HIS A 133 5.03 -5.56 -9.24
C HIS A 133 4.99 -4.42 -8.23
N CYS A 134 4.26 -4.60 -7.14
CA CYS A 134 4.09 -3.57 -6.12
C CYS A 134 5.12 -3.78 -5.01
N PHE A 135 6.03 -2.84 -4.81
CA PHE A 135 7.04 -2.91 -3.75
C PHE A 135 6.43 -2.80 -2.35
N PHE A 136 5.30 -2.09 -2.18
CA PHE A 136 4.60 -1.95 -0.90
C PHE A 136 3.93 -3.25 -0.43
N THR A 137 3.54 -4.13 -1.36
CA THR A 137 3.00 -5.47 -1.05
C THR A 137 4.00 -6.59 -1.31
N ALA A 138 5.22 -6.25 -1.78
CA ALA A 138 6.26 -7.18 -2.20
C ALA A 138 5.77 -8.30 -3.14
N CYS A 139 4.76 -8.04 -3.98
CA CYS A 139 4.18 -9.04 -4.87
C CYS A 139 3.60 -8.45 -6.17
N CYS A 140 3.40 -9.29 -7.18
CA CYS A 140 2.72 -8.88 -8.40
C CYS A 140 1.22 -8.68 -8.20
N ILE A 141 0.73 -7.55 -8.72
CA ILE A 141 -0.69 -7.29 -8.92
C ILE A 141 -1.09 -7.82 -10.29
N GLY A 142 -2.15 -8.63 -10.30
CA GLY A 142 -2.65 -9.32 -11.46
C GLY A 142 -4.11 -9.70 -11.29
N ARG A 143 -4.63 -10.52 -12.20
CA ARG A 143 -6.07 -10.80 -12.28
C ARG A 143 -6.69 -11.32 -10.98
N CYS A 144 -5.99 -12.15 -10.20
CA CYS A 144 -6.55 -12.82 -9.03
C CYS A 144 -6.54 -11.96 -7.75
N ASN A 145 -5.64 -10.98 -7.64
CA ASN A 145 -5.54 -10.11 -6.46
C ASN A 145 -5.96 -8.66 -6.72
N ARG A 146 -6.17 -8.24 -7.97
CA ARG A 146 -6.62 -6.87 -8.30
C ARG A 146 -7.90 -6.46 -7.59
N ARG A 147 -8.83 -7.38 -7.34
CA ARG A 147 -10.07 -7.13 -6.60
C ARG A 147 -9.87 -6.73 -5.13
N HIS A 148 -8.73 -7.09 -4.53
CA HIS A 148 -8.35 -6.71 -3.16
C HIS A 148 -7.40 -5.51 -3.15
N PHE A 149 -6.59 -5.38 -4.21
CA PHE A 149 -5.67 -4.26 -4.36
C PHE A 149 -6.41 -2.93 -4.55
N LEU A 150 -7.52 -2.90 -5.30
CA LEU A 150 -8.29 -1.66 -5.50
C LEU A 150 -8.91 -1.13 -4.18
N PRO A 151 -9.63 -1.93 -3.37
CA PRO A 151 -10.06 -1.50 -2.05
C PRO A 151 -8.91 -1.15 -1.11
N LEU A 152 -7.77 -1.85 -1.17
CA LEU A 152 -6.59 -1.48 -0.38
C LEU A 152 -6.17 -0.03 -0.67
N MET A 153 -6.05 0.35 -1.95
CA MET A 153 -5.69 1.72 -2.34
C MET A 153 -6.75 2.74 -1.89
N LEU A 154 -8.03 2.40 -2.00
CA LEU A 154 -9.11 3.26 -1.53
C LEU A 154 -9.04 3.51 -0.02
N HIS A 155 -8.87 2.47 0.81
CA HIS A 155 -8.79 2.62 2.26
C HIS A 155 -7.50 3.31 2.70
N VAL A 156 -6.38 3.09 2.00
CA VAL A 156 -5.14 3.85 2.24
C VAL A 156 -5.37 5.34 1.94
N LEU A 157 -6.03 5.68 0.84
CA LEU A 157 -6.38 7.07 0.50
C LEU A 157 -7.31 7.71 1.54
N LEU A 158 -8.36 7.01 1.96
CA LEU A 158 -9.30 7.50 2.97
C LEU A 158 -8.62 7.67 4.32
N GLY A 159 -7.81 6.69 4.74
CA GLY A 159 -7.05 6.71 5.99
C GLY A 159 -6.00 7.81 6.03
N SER A 160 -5.23 7.97 4.95
CA SER A 160 -4.22 9.03 4.85
C SER A 160 -4.89 10.41 4.83
N SER A 161 -5.97 10.58 4.07
CA SER A 161 -6.71 11.86 4.02
C SER A 161 -7.30 12.23 5.38
N LEU A 162 -7.87 11.27 6.11
CA LEU A 162 -8.36 11.48 7.47
C LEU A 162 -7.22 11.89 8.42
N CYS A 163 -6.09 11.17 8.38
CA CYS A 163 -4.93 11.47 9.22
C CYS A 163 -4.34 12.86 8.91
N VAL A 164 -4.20 13.21 7.63
CA VAL A 164 -3.72 14.53 7.18
C VAL A 164 -4.68 15.63 7.64
N CYS A 165 -5.99 15.42 7.50
CA CYS A 165 -6.99 16.38 7.97
C CYS A 165 -6.88 16.63 9.48
N LEU A 166 -6.83 15.55 10.29
CA LEU A 166 -6.70 15.66 11.74
C LEU A 166 -5.39 16.36 12.14
N GLN A 167 -4.26 15.97 11.53
CA GLN A 167 -2.96 16.59 11.77
C GLN A 167 -2.97 18.08 11.37
N TYR A 168 -3.58 18.42 10.23
CA TYR A 168 -3.72 19.80 9.79
C TYR A 168 -4.55 20.63 10.77
N LEU A 169 -5.69 20.13 11.24
CA LEU A 169 -6.53 20.82 12.23
C LEU A 169 -5.75 21.11 13.51
N TYR A 170 -4.94 20.14 13.97
CA TYR A 170 -4.08 20.32 15.12
C TYR A 170 -2.95 21.35 14.86
N LEU A 171 -2.22 21.20 13.75
CA LEU A 171 -1.10 22.10 13.42
C LEU A 171 -1.55 23.54 13.14
N ALA A 172 -2.76 23.72 12.56
CA ALA A 172 -3.36 25.03 12.34
C ALA A 172 -3.60 25.80 13.65
N ARG A 173 -3.70 25.11 14.79
CA ARG A 173 -3.75 25.75 16.11
C ARG A 173 -2.37 26.14 16.63
N VAL A 174 -1.36 25.33 16.37
CA VAL A 174 0.02 25.59 16.81
C VAL A 174 0.66 26.71 16.00
N PHE A 175 0.50 26.69 14.67
CA PHE A 175 1.23 27.57 13.75
C PHE A 175 0.37 28.61 13.03
N GLN A 176 -0.94 28.67 13.30
CA GLN A 176 -1.96 29.36 12.48
C GLN A 176 -2.34 28.58 11.20
N PRO A 177 -3.52 28.82 10.61
CA PRO A 177 -3.98 28.12 9.41
C PRO A 177 -3.01 28.29 8.23
N ALA A 178 -2.83 27.25 7.41
CA ALA A 178 -1.88 27.29 6.27
C ALA A 178 -2.26 28.30 5.18
N LEU A 179 -3.49 28.81 5.16
CA LEU A 179 -3.87 29.92 4.27
C LEU A 179 -3.39 31.30 4.77
N SER A 180 -2.64 31.35 5.87
CA SER A 180 -1.99 32.54 6.39
C SER A 180 -0.56 32.69 5.86
N VAL A 181 0.06 33.85 6.10
CA VAL A 181 1.49 34.10 5.81
C VAL A 181 2.43 33.11 6.53
N ASN A 182 1.94 32.34 7.50
CA ASN A 182 2.73 31.40 8.30
C ASN A 182 2.84 29.99 7.69
N ILE A 183 2.41 29.78 6.43
CA ILE A 183 2.56 28.48 5.75
C ILE A 183 4.01 27.95 5.77
N TRP A 184 5.00 28.85 5.82
CA TRP A 184 6.42 28.49 5.92
C TRP A 184 6.75 27.70 7.19
N MET A 185 5.98 27.85 8.28
CA MET A 185 6.18 27.08 9.52
C MET A 185 5.91 25.58 9.35
N TYR A 186 5.25 25.17 8.26
CA TYR A 186 5.04 23.77 7.92
C TYR A 186 6.22 23.16 7.15
N PHE A 187 7.24 23.95 6.81
CA PHE A 187 8.44 23.45 6.13
C PHE A 187 9.36 22.71 7.11
N TYR A 188 9.73 21.47 6.78
CA TYR A 188 10.46 20.59 7.72
C TYR A 188 11.76 21.20 8.30
N PRO A 189 12.63 21.84 7.52
CA PRO A 189 13.80 22.54 8.08
C PRO A 189 13.45 23.62 9.12
N ILE A 190 12.33 24.34 8.92
CA ILE A 190 11.91 25.41 9.83
C ILE A 190 11.42 24.82 11.15
N THR A 191 10.62 23.74 11.12
CA THR A 191 10.16 23.09 12.37
C THR A 191 11.30 22.49 13.19
N VAL A 192 12.34 21.96 12.54
CA VAL A 192 13.55 21.49 13.23
C VAL A 192 14.28 22.63 13.94
N VAL A 193 14.41 23.80 13.30
CA VAL A 193 15.00 24.99 13.93
C VAL A 193 14.16 25.47 15.11
N LEU A 194 12.82 25.47 14.98
CA LEU A 194 11.92 25.84 16.08
C LEU A 194 12.07 24.88 17.26
N TYR A 195 12.18 23.57 17.03
CA TYR A 195 12.47 22.60 18.08
C TYR A 195 13.84 22.84 18.73
N ALA A 196 14.89 23.01 17.93
CA ALA A 196 16.25 23.25 18.43
C ALA A 196 16.39 24.53 19.26
N THR A 197 15.55 25.53 18.99
CA THR A 197 15.51 26.81 19.71
C THR A 197 14.52 26.81 20.89
N GLY A 198 13.85 25.69 21.16
CA GLY A 198 12.89 25.55 22.26
C GLY A 198 11.51 26.18 21.99
N ASN A 199 11.23 26.53 20.73
CA ASN A 199 9.97 27.16 20.31
C ASN A 199 8.93 26.17 19.76
N ALA A 200 9.23 24.88 19.70
CA ALA A 200 8.29 23.83 19.32
C ALA A 200 8.57 22.51 20.04
N ASP A 201 7.51 21.73 20.30
CA ASP A 201 7.63 20.39 20.89
C ASP A 201 8.05 19.34 19.86
N ALA A 202 8.69 18.26 20.32
CA ALA A 202 9.06 17.12 19.49
C ALA A 202 7.86 16.49 18.74
N SER A 203 6.67 16.52 19.35
CA SER A 203 5.44 16.04 18.70
C SER A 203 5.08 16.85 17.45
N VAL A 204 5.38 18.15 17.44
CA VAL A 204 5.10 19.03 16.30
C VAL A 204 6.03 18.70 15.13
N VAL A 205 7.32 18.48 15.41
CA VAL A 205 8.28 18.00 14.40
C VAL A 205 7.87 16.65 13.84
N ALA A 206 7.43 15.72 14.71
CA ALA A 206 6.96 14.40 14.28
C ALA A 206 5.73 14.51 13.37
N MET A 207 4.75 15.35 13.71
CA MET A 207 3.55 15.57 12.88
C MET A 207 3.89 16.19 11.53
N VAL A 208 4.77 17.19 11.48
CA VAL A 208 5.20 17.78 10.19
C VAL A 208 5.98 16.77 9.36
N THR A 209 6.85 15.96 9.97
CA THR A 209 7.56 14.86 9.28
C THR A 209 6.57 13.86 8.69
N LEU A 210 5.54 13.47 9.44
CA LEU A 210 4.51 12.55 8.97
C LEU A 210 3.66 13.15 7.87
N LEU A 211 3.33 14.44 7.94
CA LEU A 211 2.63 15.14 6.87
C LEU A 211 3.42 15.04 5.55
N PHE A 212 4.73 15.31 5.57
CA PHE A 212 5.59 15.11 4.40
C PHE A 212 5.63 13.64 3.95
N ALA A 213 5.80 12.69 4.87
CA ALA A 213 5.84 11.25 4.54
C ALA A 213 4.51 10.71 3.98
N THR A 214 3.38 11.41 4.17
CA THR A 214 2.11 11.05 3.53
C THR A 214 1.88 11.69 2.16
N LEU A 215 2.63 12.75 1.83
CA LEU A 215 2.49 13.50 0.58
C LEU A 215 3.49 13.05 -0.52
N PHE A 216 4.52 12.29 -0.15
CA PHE A 216 5.59 11.81 -1.04
C PHE A 216 5.79 10.30 -0.92
#